data_AF-A0A2D6MGR8-F1
#
_entry.id   AF-A0A2D6MGR8-F1
#
_cell.length_a   1.000
_cell.length_b   1.000
_cell.length_c   1.000
_cell.angle_alpha   90.00
_cell.angle_beta   90.00
_cell.angle_gamma   90.00
#
_symmetry.space_group_name_H-M   'P 1'
#
loop_
_entity.id
_entity.type
_entity.pdbx_description
1 polymer ?
#
loop_
_entity_poly.entity_id
_entity_poly.type
_entity_poly.pdbx_seq_one_letter_code
_entity_poly.pdbx_strand_id
1 'polypeptide(L)'
;MGINNRTKQGANFVPAYEVSGVPFVTSSAANEVVNEPVRIKFPYVTRFFVVQNTSQNWLRVGFSENGVTGTLGSKEANNYLLVSGNQVTSRLELRCKELWFAADAGTAPTSFSLIAGLTGIQNSEFPVLTGTLTGSNNNYQSPRFEGVG
;
A
#
# COMPACT_ATOMS: atom_id res chain seq x y z
N MET A 1 36.12 14.71 7.25
CA MET A 1 35.66 13.49 6.55
C MET A 1 34.65 12.81 7.46
N GLY A 2 33.35 13.02 7.21
CA GLY A 2 32.28 12.61 8.13
C GLY A 2 32.00 11.12 8.07
N ILE A 3 32.08 10.46 9.22
CA ILE A 3 31.75 9.04 9.42
C ILE A 3 30.24 8.80 9.32
N ASN A 4 29.70 8.73 8.10
CA ASN A 4 28.31 8.34 7.86
C ASN A 4 28.14 6.81 7.71
N ASN A 5 28.92 6.01 8.46
CA ASN A 5 28.83 4.54 8.44
C ASN A 5 27.89 4.02 9.55
N ARG A 6 26.64 4.51 9.58
CA ARG A 6 25.61 3.86 10.39
C ARG A 6 25.19 2.58 9.64
N THR A 7 25.23 1.43 10.31
CA THR A 7 24.75 0.17 9.74
C THR A 7 23.29 0.36 9.31
N LYS A 8 23.04 0.16 8.01
CA LYS A 8 21.69 0.27 7.46
C LYS A 8 20.88 -0.95 7.88
N GLN A 9 19.63 -0.73 8.29
CA GLN A 9 18.70 -1.80 8.61
C GLN A 9 18.15 -2.38 7.30
N GLY A 10 18.29 -3.69 7.10
CA GLY A 10 17.75 -4.41 5.95
C GLY A 10 16.37 -5.01 6.22
N ALA A 11 15.73 -5.59 5.20
CA ALA A 11 14.38 -6.15 5.27
C ALA A 11 14.16 -7.21 6.37
N ASN A 12 15.21 -7.91 6.78
CA ASN A 12 15.17 -8.98 7.79
C ASN A 12 15.48 -8.49 9.22
N PHE A 13 15.55 -7.17 9.45
CA PHE A 13 15.85 -6.60 10.76
C PHE A 13 14.59 -6.51 11.64
N VAL A 14 14.26 -7.61 12.32
CA VAL A 14 13.06 -7.77 13.17
C VAL A 14 12.87 -6.65 14.21
N PRO A 15 13.90 -6.18 14.95
CA PRO A 15 13.71 -5.19 16.01
C PRO A 15 13.10 -3.86 15.52
N ALA A 16 13.24 -3.52 14.23
CA ALA A 16 12.61 -2.33 13.66
C ALA A 16 11.08 -2.37 13.67
N TYR A 17 10.47 -3.55 13.82
CA TYR A 17 9.02 -3.74 13.87
C TYR A 17 8.48 -3.82 15.31
N GLU A 18 9.36 -4.00 16.30
CA GLU A 18 8.99 -4.06 17.72
C GLU A 18 8.92 -2.65 18.34
N VAL A 19 9.81 -1.75 17.91
CA VAL A 19 9.86 -0.35 18.38
C VAL A 19 8.86 0.57 17.69
N SER A 20 8.44 1.64 18.37
CA SER A 20 7.49 2.61 17.81
C SER A 20 7.97 3.15 16.46
N GLY A 21 7.06 3.20 15.49
CA GLY A 21 7.35 3.75 14.16
C GLY A 21 7.44 5.27 14.18
N VAL A 22 8.16 5.82 13.22
CA VAL A 22 8.20 7.26 12.93
C VAL A 22 6.86 7.65 12.28
N PRO A 23 6.15 8.67 12.79
CA PRO A 23 4.85 9.04 12.24
C PRO A 23 4.98 9.62 10.83
N PHE A 24 4.13 9.14 9.93
CA PHE A 24 3.93 9.68 8.58
C PHE A 24 2.44 9.88 8.38
N VAL A 25 2.03 11.08 7.95
CA VAL A 25 0.63 11.43 7.73
C VAL A 25 0.52 12.16 6.40
N THR A 26 -0.49 11.80 5.59
CA THR A 26 -0.87 12.58 4.41
C THR A 26 -2.06 13.47 4.74
N SER A 27 -2.11 14.67 4.17
CA SER A 27 -3.35 15.45 4.14
C SER A 27 -4.33 14.82 3.17
N SER A 28 -5.61 14.77 3.52
CA SER A 28 -6.66 14.41 2.56
C SER A 28 -6.95 15.58 1.63
N ALA A 29 -6.94 15.36 0.32
CA ALA A 29 -7.46 16.31 -0.66
C ALA A 29 -8.83 15.83 -1.17
N ALA A 30 -9.75 16.78 -1.41
CA ALA A 30 -11.06 16.44 -1.92
C ALA A 30 -10.95 15.83 -3.32
N ASN A 31 -11.62 14.68 -3.53
CA ASN A 31 -11.70 13.99 -4.82
C ASN A 31 -10.32 13.67 -5.43
N GLU A 32 -9.33 13.34 -4.61
CA GLU A 32 -7.95 13.08 -5.08
C GLU A 32 -7.81 11.78 -5.89
N VAL A 33 -8.74 10.83 -5.72
CA VAL A 33 -8.75 9.56 -6.44
C VAL A 33 -9.92 9.55 -7.41
N VAL A 34 -9.63 9.71 -8.71
CA VAL A 34 -10.63 9.92 -9.77
C VAL A 34 -10.60 8.75 -10.77
N ASN A 35 -9.77 8.87 -11.81
CA ASN A 35 -9.69 7.89 -12.91
C ASN A 35 -8.41 7.06 -12.83
N GLU A 36 -7.32 7.65 -12.32
CA GLU A 36 -6.03 6.99 -12.20
C GLU A 36 -5.73 6.65 -10.73
N PRO A 37 -5.08 5.50 -10.47
CA PRO A 37 -4.62 5.15 -9.14
C PRO A 37 -3.66 6.19 -8.57
N VAL A 38 -3.86 6.54 -7.30
CA VAL A 38 -2.95 7.41 -6.56
C VAL A 38 -1.91 6.55 -5.84
N ARG A 39 -0.63 6.86 -6.04
CA ARG A 39 0.49 6.20 -5.37
C ARG A 39 1.00 7.05 -4.21
N ILE A 40 1.07 6.45 -3.03
CA ILE A 40 1.81 7.01 -1.90
C ILE A 40 3.09 6.22 -1.71
N LYS A 41 4.24 6.85 -1.98
CA LYS A 41 5.56 6.26 -1.79
C LYS A 41 6.14 6.67 -0.44
N PHE A 42 6.53 5.70 0.37
CA PHE A 42 7.16 5.97 1.65
C PHE A 42 8.69 6.10 1.52
N PRO A 43 9.32 6.98 2.33
CA PRO A 43 10.77 7.05 2.40
C PRO A 43 11.40 5.81 3.07
N TYR A 44 10.67 5.20 4.01
CA TYR A 44 11.05 3.99 4.74
C TYR A 44 9.92 2.97 4.72
N VAL A 45 10.23 1.70 4.99
CA VAL A 45 9.23 0.62 5.05
C VAL A 45 8.27 0.83 6.20
N THR A 46 6.98 0.62 5.98
CA THR A 46 5.98 0.69 7.05
C THR A 46 6.15 -0.43 8.07
N ARG A 47 5.93 -0.11 9.34
CA ARG A 47 5.58 -1.07 10.39
C ARG A 47 4.07 -1.32 10.35
N PHE A 48 3.30 -0.24 10.33
CA PHE A 48 1.85 -0.29 10.23
C PHE A 48 1.31 0.89 9.42
N PHE A 49 0.07 0.77 8.98
CA PHE A 49 -0.71 1.89 8.46
C PHE A 49 -2.20 1.77 8.79
N VAL A 50 -2.89 2.90 8.75
CA VAL A 50 -4.35 3.04 8.88
C VAL A 50 -4.81 3.99 7.78
N VAL A 51 -5.86 3.57 7.07
CA VAL A 51 -6.50 4.36 6.01
C VAL A 51 -7.89 4.76 6.48
N GLN A 52 -8.19 6.04 6.38
CA GLN A 52 -9.54 6.57 6.53
C GLN A 52 -10.05 6.99 5.15
N ASN A 53 -11.20 6.45 4.74
CA ASN A 53 -11.93 6.96 3.60
C ASN A 53 -12.75 8.18 4.05
N THR A 54 -12.42 9.35 3.53
CA THR A 54 -13.08 10.62 3.88
C THR A 54 -14.25 10.94 2.95
N SER A 55 -14.49 10.11 1.95
CA SER A 55 -15.59 10.24 0.99
C SER A 55 -16.73 9.26 1.29
N GLN A 56 -17.85 9.41 0.59
CA GLN A 56 -18.99 8.48 0.68
C GLN A 56 -18.84 7.25 -0.23
N ASN A 57 -17.94 7.28 -1.21
CA ASN A 57 -17.80 6.20 -2.19
C ASN A 57 -16.78 5.15 -1.73
N TRP A 58 -16.80 4.00 -2.41
CA TRP A 58 -15.97 2.85 -2.09
C TRP A 58 -14.52 3.08 -2.56
N LEU A 59 -13.56 2.85 -1.67
CA LEU A 59 -12.12 3.05 -1.92
C LEU A 59 -11.40 1.71 -1.95
N ARG A 60 -10.59 1.48 -2.99
CA ARG A 60 -9.68 0.35 -3.10
C ARG A 60 -8.31 0.74 -2.58
N VAL A 61 -7.73 -0.08 -1.72
CA VAL A 61 -6.39 0.07 -1.17
C VAL A 61 -5.58 -1.16 -1.53
N GLY A 62 -4.46 -1.00 -2.22
CA GLY A 62 -3.60 -2.11 -2.63
C GLY A 62 -2.12 -1.77 -2.51
N PHE A 63 -1.30 -2.75 -2.86
CA PHE A 63 0.17 -2.67 -2.75
C PHE A 63 0.86 -2.54 -4.10
N SER A 64 0.10 -2.60 -5.19
CA SER A 64 0.56 -2.41 -6.57
C SER A 64 -0.53 -1.70 -7.38
N GLU A 65 -0.15 -1.01 -8.44
CA GLU A 65 -1.06 -0.35 -9.38
C GLU A 65 -2.03 -1.35 -10.00
N ASN A 66 -1.50 -2.44 -10.58
CA ASN A 66 -2.28 -3.53 -11.14
C ASN A 66 -3.22 -4.18 -10.12
N GLY A 67 -2.83 -4.18 -8.85
CA GLY A 67 -3.63 -4.75 -7.76
C GLY A 67 -4.93 -4.00 -7.55
N VAL A 68 -4.95 -2.67 -7.75
CA VAL A 68 -6.12 -1.80 -7.53
C VAL A 68 -6.93 -1.53 -8.81
N THR A 69 -6.31 -1.63 -10.00
CA THR A 69 -6.95 -1.41 -11.31
C THR A 69 -7.65 -2.64 -11.89
N GLY A 70 -7.65 -3.76 -11.17
CA GLY A 70 -8.22 -5.01 -11.67
C GLY A 70 -9.73 -4.96 -12.00
N THR A 71 -10.15 -5.88 -12.87
CA THR A 71 -11.49 -5.95 -13.46
C THR A 71 -12.56 -6.43 -12.47
N LEU A 72 -13.76 -5.85 -12.54
CA LEU A 72 -14.93 -6.29 -11.77
C LEU A 72 -15.20 -7.80 -11.98
N GLY A 73 -15.45 -8.53 -10.88
CA GLY A 73 -15.81 -9.95 -10.92
C GLY A 73 -14.62 -10.94 -10.90
N SER A 74 -13.40 -10.47 -11.12
CA SER A 74 -12.20 -11.32 -11.09
C SER A 74 -11.56 -11.33 -9.71
N LYS A 75 -12.09 -12.17 -8.80
CA LYS A 75 -11.56 -12.34 -7.42
C LYS A 75 -10.08 -12.69 -7.36
N GLU A 76 -9.59 -13.36 -8.40
CA GLU A 76 -8.20 -13.79 -8.50
C GLU A 76 -7.29 -12.73 -9.11
N ALA A 77 -7.82 -11.77 -9.89
CA ALA A 77 -7.04 -10.71 -10.54
C ALA A 77 -6.92 -9.44 -9.67
N ASN A 78 -7.80 -9.29 -8.70
CA ASN A 78 -7.93 -8.10 -7.85
C ASN A 78 -7.22 -8.32 -6.52
N ASN A 79 -6.20 -7.51 -6.24
CA ASN A 79 -5.37 -7.62 -5.04
C ASN A 79 -5.46 -6.34 -4.22
N TYR A 80 -6.69 -6.01 -3.78
CA TYR A 80 -6.98 -4.82 -2.98
C TYR A 80 -7.89 -5.13 -1.78
N LEU A 81 -7.72 -4.35 -0.72
CA LEU A 81 -8.68 -4.19 0.36
C LEU A 81 -9.71 -3.13 -0.05
N LEU A 82 -10.96 -3.35 0.36
CA LEU A 82 -12.04 -2.40 0.10
C LEU A 82 -12.43 -1.68 1.39
N VAL A 83 -12.40 -0.34 1.35
CA VAL A 83 -12.79 0.55 2.44
C VAL A 83 -14.05 1.30 2.02
N SER A 84 -15.16 1.03 2.69
CA SER A 84 -16.42 1.73 2.42
C SER A 84 -16.35 3.21 2.83
N GLY A 85 -17.29 3.99 2.31
CA GLY A 85 -17.35 5.42 2.57
C GLY A 85 -17.45 5.77 4.05
N ASN A 86 -16.76 6.83 4.47
CA ASN A 86 -16.67 7.31 5.84
C ASN A 86 -16.20 6.27 6.86
N GLN A 87 -15.52 5.20 6.42
CA GLN A 87 -14.95 4.19 7.31
C GLN A 87 -13.44 4.35 7.46
N VAL A 88 -12.93 3.77 8.53
CA VAL A 88 -11.51 3.69 8.86
C VAL A 88 -11.12 2.22 8.94
N THR A 89 -9.97 1.86 8.38
CA THR A 89 -9.43 0.52 8.55
C THR A 89 -8.99 0.28 9.99
N SER A 90 -8.89 -0.98 10.40
CA SER A 90 -8.06 -1.32 11.54
C SER A 90 -6.58 -0.96 11.26
N ARG A 91 -5.76 -1.00 12.30
CA ARG A 91 -4.31 -0.92 12.15
C ARG A 91 -3.79 -2.17 11.43
N LEU A 92 -3.26 -1.96 10.23
CA LEU A 92 -2.70 -3.02 9.40
C LEU A 92 -1.19 -3.08 9.63
N GLU A 93 -0.72 -4.14 10.29
CA GLU A 93 0.70 -4.41 10.60
C GLU A 93 1.40 -5.05 9.41
N LEU A 94 1.56 -4.28 8.34
CA LEU A 94 2.12 -4.78 7.08
C LEU A 94 3.34 -3.96 6.68
N ARG A 95 4.31 -4.67 6.10
CA ARG A 95 5.57 -4.11 5.59
C ARG A 95 5.41 -3.78 4.12
N CYS A 96 5.32 -2.50 3.80
CA CYS A 96 5.24 -2.05 2.42
C CYS A 96 6.07 -0.76 2.23
N LYS A 97 6.48 -0.54 0.99
CA LYS A 97 7.21 0.66 0.56
C LYS A 97 6.32 1.68 -0.16
N GLU A 98 5.13 1.24 -0.55
CA GLU A 98 4.14 2.04 -1.23
C GLU A 98 2.74 1.46 -1.03
N LEU A 99 1.76 2.35 -1.11
CA LEU A 99 0.35 2.02 -1.19
C LEU A 99 -0.23 2.66 -2.45
N TRP A 100 -1.22 1.97 -3.01
CA TRP A 100 -1.96 2.38 -4.19
C TRP A 100 -3.44 2.50 -3.83
N PHE A 101 -4.06 3.57 -4.31
CA PHE A 101 -5.45 3.90 -4.01
C PHE A 101 -6.21 4.08 -5.31
N ALA A 102 -7.37 3.45 -5.45
CA ALA A 102 -8.24 3.66 -6.61
C ALA A 102 -9.69 3.80 -6.14
N ALA A 103 -10.49 4.60 -6.85
CA ALA A 103 -11.93 4.61 -6.64
C ALA A 103 -12.48 3.25 -7.10
N ASP A 104 -13.52 2.76 -6.45
CA ASP A 104 -14.16 1.53 -6.92
C ASP A 104 -14.83 1.75 -8.29
N ALA A 105 -14.88 0.71 -9.11
CA ALA A 105 -15.31 0.83 -10.50
C ALA A 105 -16.75 1.35 -10.60
N GLY A 106 -16.96 2.37 -11.43
CA GLY A 106 -18.27 3.01 -11.61
C GLY A 106 -18.70 3.92 -10.46
N THR A 107 -17.80 4.23 -9.51
CA THR A 107 -18.09 5.17 -8.43
C THR A 107 -17.59 6.57 -8.73
N ALA A 108 -18.18 7.57 -8.06
CA ALA A 108 -17.72 8.94 -8.10
C ALA A 108 -16.35 9.08 -7.40
N PRO A 109 -15.61 10.19 -7.65
CA PRO A 109 -14.31 10.42 -7.03
C PRO A 109 -14.28 10.18 -5.52
N THR A 110 -13.14 9.69 -5.03
CA THR A 110 -12.92 9.38 -3.61
C THR A 110 -11.75 10.17 -3.04
N SER A 111 -11.71 10.24 -1.71
CA SER A 111 -10.66 10.90 -0.93
C SER A 111 -10.32 10.07 0.29
N PHE A 112 -9.08 10.18 0.75
CA PHE A 112 -8.61 9.40 1.89
C PHE A 112 -7.64 10.19 2.77
N SER A 113 -7.46 9.72 3.99
CA SER A 113 -6.39 10.13 4.88
C SER A 113 -5.60 8.90 5.29
N LEU A 114 -4.28 9.01 5.35
CA LEU A 114 -3.38 7.91 5.66
C LEU A 114 -2.48 8.32 6.81
N ILE A 115 -2.42 7.46 7.82
CA ILE A 115 -1.38 7.49 8.85
C ILE A 115 -0.59 6.20 8.80
N ALA A 116 0.73 6.30 8.82
CA ALA A 116 1.64 5.17 8.86
C ALA A 116 2.71 5.36 9.94
N GLY A 117 3.10 4.26 10.57
CA GLY A 117 4.31 4.19 11.38
C GLY A 117 5.44 3.61 10.54
N LEU A 118 6.48 4.38 10.27
CA LEU A 118 7.62 3.96 9.46
C LEU A 118 8.74 3.35 10.31
N THR A 119 9.44 2.39 9.74
CA THR A 119 10.66 1.80 10.34
C THR A 119 11.92 2.59 9.96
N GLY A 120 13.09 2.16 10.42
CA GLY A 120 14.38 2.68 9.96
C GLY A 120 14.92 2.01 8.69
N ILE A 121 14.18 1.04 8.10
CA ILE A 121 14.58 0.33 6.88
C ILE A 121 14.27 1.20 5.67
N GLN A 122 15.30 1.59 4.92
CA GLN A 122 15.12 2.40 3.72
C GLN A 122 14.36 1.62 2.64
N ASN A 123 13.53 2.32 1.85
CA ASN A 123 12.78 1.72 0.75
C ASN A 123 13.68 0.91 -0.22
N SER A 124 14.89 1.41 -0.51
CA SER A 124 15.86 0.73 -1.39
C SER A 124 16.41 -0.58 -0.86
N GLU A 125 16.38 -0.78 0.46
CA GLU A 125 16.88 -1.99 1.14
C GLU A 125 15.76 -3.05 1.28
N PHE A 126 14.56 -2.73 0.79
CA PHE A 126 13.39 -3.61 0.85
C PHE A 126 13.07 -4.20 -0.53
N PRO A 127 12.98 -5.53 -0.66
CA PRO A 127 12.67 -6.16 -1.93
C PRO A 127 11.29 -5.77 -2.45
N VAL A 128 11.10 -5.91 -3.76
CA VAL A 128 9.75 -5.87 -4.32
C VAL A 128 9.03 -7.15 -3.89
N LEU A 129 8.00 -7.03 -3.07
CA LEU A 129 7.18 -8.16 -2.60
C LEU A 129 5.85 -8.29 -3.37
N THR A 130 5.65 -7.52 -4.44
CA THR A 130 4.39 -7.52 -5.19
C THR A 130 4.49 -8.48 -6.38
N GLY A 131 3.67 -9.54 -6.37
CA GLY A 131 3.58 -10.53 -7.44
C GLY A 131 2.44 -10.31 -8.45
N THR A 132 1.85 -9.11 -8.53
CA THR A 132 0.69 -8.88 -9.41
C THR A 132 1.10 -8.87 -10.89
N LEU A 133 0.98 -10.02 -11.54
CA LEU A 133 1.27 -10.22 -12.96
C LEU A 133 0.16 -9.62 -13.84
N THR A 134 0.54 -8.91 -14.90
CA THR A 134 -0.39 -8.55 -15.98
C THR A 134 -0.65 -9.80 -16.81
N GLY A 135 -1.87 -10.34 -16.75
CA GLY A 135 -2.25 -11.52 -17.51
C GLY A 135 -2.20 -11.27 -19.02
N SER A 136 -1.14 -11.75 -19.68
CA SER A 136 -1.14 -12.00 -21.12
C SER A 136 -0.17 -13.14 -21.44
N ASN A 137 -0.43 -14.33 -20.90
CA ASN A 137 0.00 -15.62 -21.45
C ASN A 137 -0.83 -16.71 -20.78
N ASN A 138 -1.57 -17.50 -21.57
CA ASN A 138 -2.61 -18.47 -21.17
C ASN A 138 -2.10 -19.69 -20.35
N ASN A 139 -1.09 -19.55 -19.49
CA ASN A 139 -0.55 -20.66 -18.69
C ASN A 139 0.01 -20.30 -17.30
N TYR A 140 -0.19 -19.09 -16.78
CA TYR A 140 0.24 -18.76 -15.42
C TYR A 140 -0.95 -18.49 -14.50
N GLN A 141 -0.97 -19.27 -13.42
CA GLN A 141 -2.03 -19.30 -12.43
C GLN A 141 -2.23 -17.92 -11.81
N SER A 142 -3.51 -17.64 -11.51
CA SER A 142 -4.08 -16.59 -10.65
C SER A 142 -3.04 -15.72 -9.94
N PRO A 143 -3.04 -14.37 -10.09
CA PRO A 143 -2.06 -13.50 -9.43
C PRO A 143 -2.28 -13.53 -7.92
N ARG A 144 -1.73 -14.57 -7.32
CA ARG A 144 -1.69 -14.84 -5.90
C ARG A 144 -0.45 -14.13 -5.36
N PHE A 145 -0.62 -13.42 -4.27
CA PHE A 145 0.51 -12.93 -3.49
C PHE A 145 1.26 -14.15 -2.93
N GLU A 146 2.33 -14.60 -3.61
CA GLU A 146 3.32 -15.50 -3.03
C GLU A 146 4.21 -14.65 -2.12
N GLY A 147 3.70 -14.33 -0.93
CA GLY A 147 4.50 -13.69 0.11
C GLY A 147 5.69 -14.59 0.42
N VAL A 148 6.90 -14.09 0.14
CA VAL A 148 8.14 -14.68 0.67
C VAL A 148 8.53 -13.90 1.92
N GLY A 149 8.43 -14.57 3.08
CA GLY A 149 8.80 -14.04 4.39
C GLY A 149 7.85 -14.50 5.48
#